data_AF-A0A354IQU4-F1
#
_entry.id   AF-A0A354IQU4-F1
#
_cell.length_a   1.000
_cell.length_b   1.000
_cell.length_c   1.000
_cell.angle_alpha   90.00
_cell.angle_beta   90.00
_cell.angle_gamma   90.00
#
_symmetry.space_group_name_H-M   'P 1'
#
loop_
_entity.id
_entity.type
_entity.pdbx_description
1 polymer ?
#
loop_
_entity_poly.entity_id
_entity_poly.type
_entity_poly.pdbx_seq_one_letter_code
_entity_poly.pdbx_strand_id
1 'polypeptide(L)' 'MSDHYLFPPQATVGLPVNGSAAAFPVRRVYCVGRNYAAHAREMGFDPEREPPFFFCKPNDAQSIVPVPAGATVEIPYPP' A
#
# COMPACT_ATOMS: atom_id res chain seq x y z
N MET A 1 -11.08 -15.72 -19.52
CA MET A 1 -10.07 -14.64 -19.35
C MET A 1 -9.29 -14.62 -20.65
N SER A 2 -9.08 -13.45 -21.26
CA SER A 2 -8.32 -13.40 -22.51
C SER A 2 -6.84 -13.32 -22.16
N ASP A 3 -6.05 -14.28 -22.62
CA ASP A 3 -4.59 -14.28 -22.43
C ASP A 3 -3.89 -13.49 -23.56
N HIS A 4 -4.66 -12.95 -24.50
CA HIS A 4 -4.20 -12.10 -25.60
C HIS A 4 -4.51 -10.64 -25.31
N TYR A 5 -3.59 -9.98 -24.61
CA TYR A 5 -3.60 -8.53 -24.42
C TYR A 5 -2.86 -7.83 -25.57
N LEU A 6 -3.27 -6.59 -25.88
CA LEU A 6 -2.61 -5.76 -26.90
C LEU A 6 -1.16 -5.40 -26.50
N PHE A 7 -0.88 -5.38 -25.20
CA PHE A 7 0.43 -5.19 -24.59
C PHE A 7 0.50 -5.96 -23.27
N PRO A 8 1.71 -6.24 -22.72
CA PRO A 8 1.85 -6.99 -21.49
C PRO A 8 1.08 -6.34 -20.33
N PRO A 9 0.32 -7.11 -19.53
CA PRO A 9 -0.34 -6.56 -18.36
C PRO A 9 0.68 -6.08 -17.33
N GLN A 10 0.28 -5.12 -16.50
CA GLN A 10 1.11 -4.62 -15.42
C GLN A 10 1.45 -5.74 -14.44
N ALA A 11 2.73 -5.87 -14.10
CA ALA A 11 3.18 -6.86 -13.13
C ALA A 11 2.57 -6.59 -11.75
N THR A 12 2.12 -7.64 -11.08
CA THR A 12 1.64 -7.56 -9.69
C THR A 12 2.83 -7.47 -8.74
N VAL A 13 2.84 -6.50 -7.83
CA VAL A 13 3.89 -6.40 -6.82
C VAL A 13 3.81 -7.57 -5.83
N GLY A 14 4.96 -8.19 -5.57
CA GLY A 14 5.13 -9.20 -4.54
C GLY A 14 5.81 -8.62 -3.30
N LEU A 15 5.27 -8.89 -2.11
CA LEU A 15 5.92 -8.54 -0.84
C LEU A 15 6.82 -9.69 -0.36
N PRO A 16 7.99 -9.40 0.24
CA PRO A 16 8.84 -10.44 0.82
C PRO A 16 8.12 -11.14 1.98
N VAL A 17 8.29 -12.46 2.07
CA VAL A 17 7.77 -13.29 3.16
C VAL A 17 8.94 -13.76 4.02
N ASN A 18 8.89 -13.46 5.32
CA ASN A 18 9.97 -13.84 6.24
C ASN A 18 10.21 -15.36 6.24
N GLY A 19 11.46 -15.79 6.05
CA GLY A 19 11.84 -17.20 6.00
C GLY A 19 11.46 -17.94 4.71
N SER A 20 11.05 -17.24 3.65
CA SER A 20 10.64 -17.83 2.38
C SER A 20 11.24 -17.09 1.18
N ALA A 21 11.57 -17.83 0.13
CA ALA A 21 11.94 -17.27 -1.18
C ALA A 21 10.73 -16.86 -2.03
N ALA A 22 9.52 -17.30 -1.68
CA ALA A 22 8.30 -16.91 -2.36
C ALA A 22 7.83 -15.52 -1.90
N ALA A 23 7.18 -14.79 -2.82
CA ALA A 23 6.60 -13.47 -2.55
C ALA A 23 5.07 -13.54 -2.40
N PHE A 24 4.50 -12.64 -1.60
CA PHE A 24 3.05 -12.49 -1.44
C PHE A 24 2.49 -11.51 -2.49
N PRO A 25 1.66 -11.96 -3.45
CA PRO A 25 1.15 -11.09 -4.51
C PRO A 25 0.07 -10.14 -3.97
N VAL A 26 0.32 -8.83 -4.10
CA VAL A 26 -0.62 -7.80 -3.60
C VAL A 26 -1.81 -7.66 -4.55
N ARG A 27 -3.02 -7.89 -4.03
CA ARG A 27 -4.26 -7.68 -4.80
C ARG A 27 -4.78 -6.24 -4.72
N ARG A 28 -5.06 -5.75 -3.51
CA ARG A 28 -5.58 -4.40 -3.24
C ARG A 28 -4.96 -3.87 -1.96
N VAL A 29 -4.69 -2.57 -1.92
CA VAL A 29 -4.23 -1.87 -0.73
C VAL A 29 -5.38 -1.01 -0.21
N TYR A 30 -5.89 -1.35 0.97
CA TYR A 30 -6.90 -0.58 1.68
C TYR A 30 -6.23 0.19 2.82
N CYS A 31 -6.51 1.47 2.91
CA CYS A 31 -5.98 2.36 3.92
C CYS A 31 -7.13 2.93 4.75
N VAL A 32 -6.94 3.01 6.07
CA VAL A 32 -7.93 3.56 6.99
C VAL A 32 -7.47 4.94 7.42
N GLY A 33 -8.26 5.97 7.11
CA GLY A 33 -8.06 7.34 7.58
C GLY A 33 -8.68 7.54 8.96
N ARG A 34 -8.03 8.37 9.80
CA ARG A 34 -8.51 8.76 11.14
C ARG A 34 -8.77 7.60 12.11
N ASN A 35 -8.03 6.51 11.98
CA ASN A 35 -8.21 5.32 12.83
C ASN A 35 -7.53 5.41 14.23
N TYR A 36 -6.96 6.56 14.57
CA TYR A 36 -6.36 6.86 15.87
C TYR A 36 -6.86 8.22 16.36
N ALA A 37 -7.45 8.25 17.56
CA ALA A 37 -8.09 9.46 18.10
C ALA A 37 -7.12 10.65 18.23
N ALA A 38 -5.88 10.41 18.64
CA ALA A 38 -4.86 11.47 18.74
C ALA A 38 -4.54 12.10 17.38
N HIS A 39 -4.38 11.27 16.34
CA HIS A 39 -4.10 11.75 14.99
C HIS A 39 -5.32 12.42 14.34
N ALA A 40 -6.54 11.95 14.62
CA ALA A 40 -7.75 12.63 14.19
C ALA A 40 -7.81 14.07 14.74
N ARG A 41 -7.52 14.25 16.04
CA ARG A 41 -7.48 15.57 16.69
C ARG A 41 -6.37 16.47 16.14
N GLU A 42 -5.17 15.92 15.92
CA GLU A 42 -4.04 16.65 15.29
C GLU A 42 -4.45 17.25 13.95
N MET A 43 -5.21 16.51 13.16
CA MET A 43 -5.70 16.92 11.85
C MET A 43 -6.96 17.79 11.91
N GLY A 44 -7.42 18.18 13.10
CA GLY A 44 -8.57 19.08 13.30
C GLY A 44 -9.94 18.38 13.30
N PHE A 45 -9.98 17.06 13.49
CA PHE A 45 -11.21 16.26 13.46
C PHE A 45 -11.62 15.75 14.84
N ASP A 46 -12.92 15.59 15.05
CA ASP A 46 -13.49 15.03 16.29
C ASP A 46 -13.69 13.51 16.14
N PRO A 47 -12.84 12.67 16.76
CA PRO A 47 -12.90 11.22 16.61
C PRO A 47 -14.16 10.59 17.23
N GLU A 48 -14.89 11.30 18.10
CA GLU A 48 -16.13 10.81 18.70
C GLU A 48 -17.35 11.07 17.80
N ARG A 49 -17.20 11.90 16.76
CA ARG A 49 -18.30 12.29 15.85
C ARG A 49 -18.13 11.80 14.43
N GLU A 50 -16.90 11.59 13.97
CA GLU A 50 -16.61 11.18 12.59
C GLU A 50 -16.00 9.77 12.55
N PRO A 51 -16.65 8.81 11.87
CA PRO A 51 -16.10 7.46 11.77
C PRO A 51 -14.84 7.43 10.90
N PRO A 52 -13.99 6.39 11.03
CA PRO A 52 -12.91 6.15 10.08
C PRO A 52 -13.44 5.98 8.66
N PHE A 53 -12.61 6.30 7.67
CA PHE A 53 -12.95 6.13 6.25
C PHE A 53 -11.88 5.32 5.52
N PHE A 54 -12.26 4.76 4.37
CA PHE A 54 -11.35 3.98 3.54
C PHE A 54 -10.93 4.75 2.29
N PHE A 55 -9.66 4.60 1.93
CA PHE A 55 -9.14 4.97 0.63
C PHE A 55 -8.19 3.87 0.14
N CYS A 56 -7.78 3.93 -1.13
CA CYS A 56 -6.99 2.87 -1.76
C CYS A 56 -5.69 3.41 -2.35
N LYS A 57 -4.70 2.52 -2.47
CA LYS A 57 -3.51 2.72 -3.32
C LYS A 57 -3.45 1.62 -4.39
N PRO A 58 -2.91 1.90 -5.58
CA PRO A 58 -2.64 0.87 -6.59
C PRO A 58 -1.70 -0.24 -6.07
N ASN A 59 -1.75 -1.42 -6.67
CA ASN A 59 -0.98 -2.61 -6.27
C ASN A 59 0.31 -2.79 -7.09
N ASP A 60 0.88 -1.69 -7.57
CA ASP A 60 1.97 -1.68 -8.54
C ASP A 60 3.26 -1.06 -8.02
N ALA A 61 4.33 -1.20 -8.80
CA ALA A 61 5.67 -0.79 -8.42
C ALA A 61 5.83 0.74 -8.29
N GLN A 62 4.88 1.52 -8.81
CA GLN A 62 4.86 2.98 -8.60
C GLN A 62 4.29 3.32 -7.22
N SER A 63 3.43 2.46 -6.68
CA SER A 63 2.72 2.68 -5.42
C SER A 63 3.30 1.91 -4.23
N ILE A 64 4.03 0.82 -4.48
CA ILE A 64 4.57 -0.09 -3.47
C ILE A 64 6.04 -0.35 -3.76
N VAL A 65 6.89 -0.06 -2.78
CA VAL A 65 8.32 -0.42 -2.77
C VAL A 65 8.52 -1.55 -1.75
N PRO A 66 8.69 -2.82 -2.17
CA PRO A 66 8.91 -3.93 -1.26
C PRO A 66 10.30 -3.85 -0.63
N VAL A 67 10.38 -3.92 0.71
CA VAL A 67 11.65 -3.89 1.46
C VAL A 67 11.78 -5.17 2.28
N PRO A 68 12.81 -6.00 2.04
CA PRO A 68 13.07 -7.19 2.85
C PRO A 68 13.34 -6.84 4.32
N ALA A 69 13.09 -7.80 5.22
CA ALA A 69 13.39 -7.62 6.63
C ALA A 69 14.90 -7.33 6.82
N GLY A 70 15.21 -6.28 7.59
CA GLY A 70 16.59 -5.84 7.85
C GLY A 70 17.23 -5.04 6.71
N ALA A 71 16.52 -4.81 5.61
CA ALA A 71 16.97 -3.93 4.53
C ALA A 71 16.40 -2.51 4.69
N THR A 72 17.09 -1.56 4.07
CA THR A 72 16.66 -0.17 3.93
C THR A 72 16.61 0.18 2.45
N VAL A 73 15.67 1.03 2.05
CA VAL A 73 15.58 1.58 0.70
C VAL A 73 15.50 3.10 0.77
N GLU A 74 16.05 3.78 -0.24
CA GLU A 74 15.86 5.22 -0.44
C GLU A 74 14.59 5.46 -1.26
N ILE A 75 13.71 6.33 -0.75
CA ILE A 75 12.54 6.82 -1.49
C ILE A 75 12.81 8.29 -1.80
N PRO A 76 12.92 8.69 -3.08
CA PRO A 76 13.16 10.07 -3.44
C PRO A 76 11.96 10.94 -3.02
N TYR A 77 12.24 12.10 -2.43
CA TYR A 77 11.20 13.09 -2.15
C TYR A 77 10.77 13.76 -3.47
N PRO A 78 9.46 13.95 -3.74
CA PRO A 78 9.00 14.69 -4.90
C PRO A 78 9.55 16.14 -4.92
N PRO A 79 9.78 16.75 -6.08
CA PRO A 79 10.22 18.16 -6.17
C PRO A 79 9.19 19.14 -5.59
#